data_AF-A0A3D3ZKA0-F1
#
_entry.id   AF-A0A3D3ZKA0-F1
#
_cell.length_a   1.000
_cell.length_b   1.000
_cell.length_c   1.000
_cell.angle_alpha   90.00
_cell.angle_beta   90.00
_cell.angle_gamma   90.00
#
_symmetry.space_group_name_H-M   'P 1'
#
loop_
_entity.id
_entity.type
_entity.pdbx_description
1 polymer ?
#
loop_
_entity_poly.entity_id
_entity_poly.type
_entity_poly.pdbx_seq_one_letter_code
_entity_poly.pdbx_strand_id
1 'polypeptide(L)' 'SATREVQAHLHPGQLIILESTTYPGTTDEVVLPALESTGMKVGVDFFLAFSP' A
#
# COMPACT_ATOMS: atom_id res chain seq x y z
N SER A 1 8.53 7.96 -5.57
CA SER A 1 7.42 7.22 -6.22
C SER A 1 6.14 7.53 -5.46
N ALA A 2 4.97 7.35 -6.07
CA ALA A 2 3.69 7.55 -5.39
C ALA A 2 3.61 6.76 -4.06
N THR A 3 4.09 5.52 -4.06
CA THR A 3 4.15 4.67 -2.85
C THR A 3 4.96 5.30 -1.71
N ARG A 4 6.08 5.97 -1.99
CA ARG A 4 6.90 6.63 -0.94
C ARG A 4 6.19 7.83 -0.33
N GLU A 5 5.45 8.60 -1.14
CA GLU A 5 4.65 9.72 -0.63
C GLU A 5 3.52 9.23 0.26
N VAL A 6 2.82 8.16 -0.15
CA VAL A 6 1.80 7.51 0.67
C VAL A 6 2.39 6.98 1.97
N GLN A 7 3.57 6.34 1.91
CA GLN A 7 4.28 5.83 3.08
C GLN A 7 4.60 6.93 4.10
N ALA A 8 5.05 8.11 3.64
CA ALA A 8 5.42 9.24 4.52
C ALA A 8 4.21 9.84 5.28
N HIS A 9 2.99 9.62 4.78
CA HIS A 9 1.75 10.16 5.35
C HIS A 9 0.79 9.06 5.83
N LEU A 10 1.27 7.82 5.92
CA LEU A 10 0.46 6.67 6.29
C LEU A 10 0.02 6.78 7.76
N HIS A 11 -1.26 6.55 8.02
CA HIS A 11 -1.82 6.60 9.37
C HIS A 11 -2.86 5.48 9.59
N PRO A 12 -3.13 5.09 10.86
CA PRO A 12 -4.07 4.02 11.17
C PRO A 12 -5.48 4.28 10.64
N GLY A 13 -6.12 3.24 10.11
CA GLY A 13 -7.46 3.26 9.52
C GLY A 13 -7.51 3.66 8.03
N GLN A 14 -6.37 3.97 7.40
CA GLN A 14 -6.33 4.43 6.02
C GLN A 14 -6.53 3.28 5.01
N LEU A 15 -7.33 3.52 3.97
CA LEU A 15 -7.52 2.62 2.83
C LEU A 15 -6.77 3.15 1.61
N ILE A 16 -5.96 2.28 1.00
CA ILE A 16 -5.15 2.57 -0.19
C ILE A 16 -5.61 1.64 -1.30
N ILE A 17 -5.95 2.20 -2.46
CA ILE A 17 -6.37 1.45 -3.64
C ILE A 17 -5.40 1.73 -4.77
N LEU A 18 -4.81 0.68 -5.32
CA LEU A 18 -4.02 0.77 -6.55
C LEU A 18 -4.96 0.58 -7.75
N GLU A 19 -5.07 1.63 -8.58
CA GLU A 19 -5.95 1.66 -9.76
C GLU A 19 -5.18 1.60 -11.09
N SER A 20 -3.91 1.98 -11.08
CA SER A 20 -3.08 1.92 -12.29
C SER A 20 -2.95 0.50 -12.81
N THR A 21 -2.97 0.32 -14.13
CA THR A 21 -2.61 -0.95 -14.75
C THR A 21 -1.13 -1.23 -14.47
N THR A 22 -0.88 -2.19 -13.59
CA THR A 22 0.46 -2.61 -13.20
C THR A 22 0.68 -4.08 -13.48
N TYR A 23 1.94 -4.54 -13.42
CA TYR A 23 2.26 -5.96 -13.51
C TYR A 23 1.57 -6.73 -12.36
N PRO A 24 1.00 -7.92 -12.60
CA PRO A 24 0.44 -8.76 -11.53
C PRO A 24 1.47 -8.96 -10.40
N GLY A 25 1.04 -8.81 -9.16
CA GLY A 25 1.95 -8.87 -8.00
C GLY A 25 2.58 -7.53 -7.59
N THR A 26 2.39 -6.44 -8.35
CA THR A 26 2.90 -5.11 -7.92
C THR A 26 2.35 -4.70 -6.56
N THR A 27 1.08 -5.00 -6.28
CA THR A 27 0.44 -4.73 -4.99
C THR A 27 1.14 -5.48 -3.86
N ASP A 28 1.40 -6.78 -4.01
CA ASP A 28 1.90 -7.66 -2.94
C ASP A 28 3.43 -7.67 -2.81
N GLU A 29 4.15 -7.50 -3.93
CA GLU A 29 5.61 -7.65 -3.99
C GLU A 29 6.35 -6.30 -3.90
N VAL A 30 5.68 -5.19 -4.21
CA VAL A 30 6.30 -3.86 -4.26
C VAL A 30 5.62 -2.87 -3.32
N VAL A 31 4.30 -2.72 -3.41
CA VAL A 31 3.56 -1.72 -2.63
C VAL A 31 3.43 -2.15 -1.18
N LEU A 32 2.96 -3.37 -0.93
CA LEU A 32 2.76 -3.90 0.41
C LEU A 32 4.05 -3.87 1.26
N PRO A 33 5.21 -4.39 0.80
CA PRO A 33 6.42 -4.39 1.62
C PRO A 33 6.94 -2.97 1.90
N ALA A 34 6.72 -2.04 0.97
CA ALA A 34 7.09 -0.64 1.17
C ALA A 34 6.23 0.03 2.24
N LEU A 35 4.93 -0.29 2.33
CA LEU A 35 4.05 0.26 3.35
C LEU A 35 4.26 -0.43 4.71
N GLU A 36 4.44 -1.75 4.75
CA GLU A 36 4.70 -2.47 6.01
C GLU A 36 6.08 -2.15 6.61
N SER A 37 7.02 -1.61 5.83
CA SER A 37 8.32 -1.19 6.36
C SER A 37 8.23 -0.03 7.36
N THR A 38 7.07 0.62 7.52
CA THR A 38 6.83 1.61 8.58
C THR A 38 6.52 0.98 9.94
N GLY A 39 6.42 -0.35 10.01
CA GLY A 39 6.02 -1.10 11.21
C GLY A 39 4.50 -1.22 11.39
N MET A 40 3.71 -0.70 10.44
CA MET A 40 2.27 -0.91 10.39
C MET A 40 1.93 -2.20 9.65
N LYS A 41 0.82 -2.84 10.02
CA LYS A 41 0.39 -4.12 9.47
C LYS A 41 -0.85 -3.97 8.59
N VAL A 42 -0.81 -4.56 7.40
CA VAL A 42 -1.97 -4.57 6.50
C VAL A 42 -3.14 -5.37 7.11
N GLY A 43 -4.36 -4.88 6.93
CA GLY A 43 -5.59 -5.44 7.50
C GLY A 43 -5.78 -5.18 9.00
N VAL A 44 -4.84 -4.49 9.65
CA VAL A 44 -4.93 -4.09 11.07
C VAL A 44 -4.83 -2.59 11.18
N ASP A 45 -3.70 -2.03 10.75
CA ASP A 45 -3.42 -0.60 10.84
C ASP A 45 -3.84 0.13 9.57
N PHE A 46 -3.70 -0.48 8.39
CA PHE A 46 -4.15 0.08 7.12
C PHE A 46 -4.71 -0.99 6.21
N PHE A 47 -5.43 -0.59 5.17
CA PHE A 47 -6.00 -1.49 4.18
C PHE A 47 -5.40 -1.21 2.80
N LEU A 48 -5.07 -2.27 2.07
CA LEU A 48 -4.55 -2.20 0.72
C LEU A 48 -5.44 -3.04 -0.20
N ALA A 49 -5.87 -2.44 -1.30
CA ALA A 49 -6.67 -3.10 -2.32
C ALA A 49 -6.14 -2.78 -3.72
N PHE A 50 -6.49 -3.64 -4.68
CA PHE A 50 -6.25 -3.42 -6.09
C PHE A 50 -7.59 -3.42 -6.82
N SER A 51 -7.83 -2.39 -7.63
CA SER A 51 -9.02 -2.26 -8.48
C SER A 51 -8.56 -1.98 -9.90
N PRO A 52 -8.64 -2.94 -10.84
CA PRO A 52 -8.24 -2.72 -12.23
C PRO A 52 -9.16 -1.76 -12.98
#